data_AF-F9Q701-F1
#
_entry.id   AF-F9Q701-F1
#
_cell.length_a   1.000
_cell.length_b   1.000
_cell.length_c   1.000
_cell.angle_alpha   90.00
_cell.angle_beta   90.00
_cell.angle_gamma   90.00
#
_symmetry.space_group_name_H-M   'P 1'
#
loop_
_entity.id
_entity.type
_entity.pdbx_description
1 polymer ?
#
loop_
_entity_poly.entity_id
_entity_poly.type
_entity_poly.pdbx_seq_one_letter_code
_entity_poly.pdbx_strand_id
1 'polypeptide(L)'
;MSLATFFQQAKQQIKSAVSAHPIEILMIVTFTVGIWFVDWNLEKDHLAYWLFESILFAVVYLSRPYAWYRFSWLVPLATILAIWQFNDSAEFYLTNPKFWGAQFIALLLLCGFPFVKNNQAFTYRNFTNLFHLALAIAVWGLIVGLVAAIEASIRALFNVNFSRSFDGHLYSSLVILCPPLFFLVFQQRQSNTEMTVHRIFEILVNIILAPA
;
A
#
# COMPACT_ATOMS: atom_id res chain seq x y z
N MET A 1 -10.22 -23.01 12.86
CA MET A 1 -10.51 -22.83 11.41
C MET A 1 -9.35 -23.46 10.66
N SER A 2 -9.56 -24.35 9.69
CA SER A 2 -8.43 -25.04 9.05
C SER A 2 -7.62 -24.07 8.18
N LEU A 3 -6.31 -24.27 8.10
CA LEU A 3 -5.39 -23.46 7.28
C LEU A 3 -5.91 -23.29 5.84
N ALA A 4 -6.44 -24.37 5.26
CA ALA A 4 -7.02 -24.36 3.92
C ALA A 4 -8.24 -23.44 3.81
N THR A 5 -9.15 -23.47 4.79
CA THR A 5 -10.30 -22.56 4.82
C THR A 5 -9.89 -21.09 5.00
N PHE A 6 -8.83 -20.84 5.76
CA PHE A 6 -8.24 -19.50 5.89
C PHE A 6 -7.71 -18.96 4.56
N PHE A 7 -6.88 -19.74 3.86
CA PHE A 7 -6.35 -19.33 2.56
C PHE A 7 -7.44 -19.14 1.50
N GLN A 8 -8.47 -19.98 1.50
CA GLN A 8 -9.61 -19.80 0.59
C GLN A 8 -10.36 -18.49 0.86
N GLN A 9 -10.62 -18.16 2.13
CA GLN A 9 -11.26 -16.91 2.51
C GLN A 9 -10.39 -15.70 2.17
N ALA A 10 -9.09 -15.75 2.48
CA ALA A 10 -8.15 -14.69 2.14
C ALA A 10 -8.09 -14.44 0.63
N LYS A 11 -8.00 -15.52 -0.17
CA LYS A 11 -8.03 -15.45 -1.64
C LYS A 11 -9.30 -14.80 -2.16
N GLN A 12 -10.47 -15.19 -1.64
CA GLN A 12 -11.74 -14.59 -2.05
C GLN A 12 -11.81 -13.10 -1.69
N GLN A 13 -11.31 -12.70 -0.53
CA GLN A 13 -11.27 -11.30 -0.09
C GLN A 13 -10.36 -10.46 -0.99
N ILE A 14 -9.15 -10.93 -1.29
CA ILE A 14 -8.24 -10.24 -2.21
C ILE A 14 -8.87 -10.12 -3.59
N LYS A 15 -9.47 -11.20 -4.12
CA LYS A 15 -10.15 -11.17 -5.43
C LYS A 15 -11.29 -10.13 -5.45
N SER A 16 -12.05 -10.07 -4.37
CA SER A 16 -13.15 -9.11 -4.23
C SER A 16 -12.61 -7.67 -4.21
N ALA A 17 -11.53 -7.41 -3.46
CA ALA A 17 -10.94 -6.08 -3.34
C ALA A 17 -10.39 -5.62 -4.68
N VAL A 18 -9.76 -6.54 -5.40
CA VAL A 18 -9.23 -6.30 -6.74
C VAL A 18 -10.35 -5.93 -7.73
N SER A 19 -11.47 -6.65 -7.67
CA SER A 19 -12.62 -6.35 -8.54
C SER A 19 -13.33 -5.03 -8.19
N ALA A 20 -13.27 -4.60 -6.94
CA ALA A 20 -13.94 -3.38 -6.48
C ALA A 20 -13.14 -2.10 -6.77
N HIS A 21 -11.82 -2.21 -6.94
CA HIS A 21 -10.89 -1.08 -7.05
C HIS A 21 -9.94 -1.23 -8.26
N PRO A 22 -10.48 -1.35 -9.49
CA PRO A 22 -9.68 -1.72 -10.65
C PRO A 22 -8.58 -0.70 -11.00
N ILE A 23 -8.84 0.61 -10.80
CA ILE A 23 -7.87 1.66 -11.14
C ILE A 23 -6.75 1.73 -10.10
N GLU A 24 -7.09 1.60 -8.82
CA GLU A 24 -6.12 1.52 -7.73
C GLU A 24 -5.20 0.30 -7.91
N ILE A 25 -5.76 -0.87 -8.23
CA ILE A 25 -4.96 -2.07 -8.50
C ILE A 25 -4.08 -1.89 -9.72
N LEU A 26 -4.61 -1.33 -10.82
CA LEU A 26 -3.81 -1.05 -12.00
C LEU A 26 -2.58 -0.20 -11.62
N MET A 27 -2.80 0.87 -10.85
CA MET A 27 -1.72 1.72 -10.38
C MET A 27 -0.71 0.96 -9.52
N ILE A 28 -1.17 0.22 -8.49
CA ILE A 28 -0.30 -0.56 -7.60
C ILE A 28 0.55 -1.53 -8.42
N VAL A 29 -0.06 -2.26 -9.36
CA VAL A 29 0.65 -3.22 -10.23
C VAL A 29 1.63 -2.52 -11.15
N THR A 30 1.24 -1.43 -11.80
CA THR A 30 2.14 -0.65 -12.66
C THR A 30 3.34 -0.14 -11.89
N PHE A 31 3.14 0.38 -10.67
CA PHE A 31 4.24 0.86 -9.85
C PHE A 31 5.13 -0.29 -9.35
N THR A 32 4.51 -1.40 -8.91
CA THR A 32 5.23 -2.58 -8.42
C THR A 32 6.06 -3.23 -9.51
N VAL A 33 5.52 -3.37 -10.72
CA VAL A 33 6.27 -3.93 -11.86
C VAL A 33 7.32 -2.93 -12.34
N GLY A 34 6.98 -1.65 -12.36
CA GLY A 34 7.87 -0.59 -12.82
C GLY A 34 9.15 -0.46 -11.99
N ILE A 35 9.10 -0.67 -10.67
CA ILE A 35 10.27 -0.59 -9.79
C ILE A 35 11.35 -1.65 -10.12
N TRP A 36 10.99 -2.73 -10.83
CA TRP A 36 11.95 -3.73 -11.30
C TRP A 36 12.82 -3.27 -12.48
N PHE A 37 12.42 -2.19 -13.16
CA PHE A 37 13.19 -1.60 -14.27
C PHE A 37 14.11 -0.45 -13.82
N VAL A 38 14.18 -0.20 -12.52
CA VAL A 38 15.02 0.83 -11.92
C VAL A 38 16.42 0.29 -11.68
N ASP A 39 17.45 1.03 -12.10
CA ASP A 39 18.81 0.66 -11.76
C ASP A 39 19.17 1.17 -10.35
N TRP A 40 19.22 0.26 -9.38
CA TRP A 40 19.63 0.55 -8.00
C TRP A 40 21.14 0.77 -7.83
N ASN A 41 21.93 0.61 -8.90
CA ASN A 41 23.37 0.85 -8.89
C ASN A 41 23.72 2.28 -9.35
N LEU A 42 22.80 3.00 -9.97
CA LEU A 42 22.98 4.41 -10.35
C LEU A 42 22.73 5.33 -9.14
N GLU A 43 23.27 6.55 -9.20
CA GLU A 43 22.91 7.64 -8.27
C GLU A 43 21.38 7.84 -8.29
N LYS A 44 20.82 8.47 -7.25
CA LYS A 44 19.37 8.56 -6.97
C LYS A 44 18.53 9.35 -8.00
N ASP A 45 19.08 9.55 -9.19
CA ASP A 45 18.45 10.16 -10.34
C ASP A 45 17.38 9.22 -10.90
N HIS A 46 16.31 9.81 -11.43
CA HIS A 46 15.14 9.07 -11.90
C HIS A 46 14.52 8.16 -10.83
N LEU A 47 14.49 8.55 -9.56
CA LEU A 47 13.80 7.78 -8.50
C LEU A 47 12.61 8.53 -7.90
N ALA A 48 12.47 9.82 -8.18
CA ALA A 48 11.48 10.66 -7.53
C ALA A 48 10.04 10.18 -7.76
N TYR A 49 9.71 9.69 -8.96
CA TYR A 49 8.34 9.28 -9.31
C TYR A 49 7.81 8.15 -8.41
N TRP A 50 8.68 7.26 -7.93
CA TRP A 50 8.28 6.20 -6.99
C TRP A 50 7.90 6.73 -5.61
N LEU A 51 8.45 7.87 -5.19
CA LEU A 51 8.13 8.49 -3.90
C LEU A 51 6.70 9.05 -3.84
N PHE A 52 6.09 9.31 -5.00
CA PHE A 52 4.74 9.87 -5.08
C PHE A 52 3.63 8.81 -5.08
N GLU A 53 3.98 7.52 -5.06
CA GLU A 53 3.03 6.41 -5.09
C GLU A 53 1.92 6.58 -4.03
N SER A 54 2.28 6.86 -2.79
CA SER A 54 1.31 6.98 -1.69
C SER A 54 0.31 8.14 -1.86
N ILE A 55 0.77 9.30 -2.35
CA ILE A 55 -0.12 10.45 -2.65
C ILE A 55 -1.01 10.12 -3.84
N LEU A 56 -0.44 9.55 -4.90
CA LEU A 56 -1.16 9.21 -6.11
C LEU A 56 -2.24 8.17 -5.82
N PHE A 57 -1.93 7.17 -4.99
CA PHE A 57 -2.87 6.18 -4.51
C PHE A 57 -4.01 6.85 -3.75
N ALA A 58 -3.69 7.74 -2.80
CA ALA A 58 -4.70 8.48 -2.05
C ALA A 58 -5.61 9.31 -2.97
N VAL A 59 -5.07 10.01 -3.97
CA VAL A 59 -5.86 10.82 -4.92
C VAL A 59 -6.79 9.94 -5.74
N VAL A 60 -6.30 8.84 -6.32
CA VAL A 60 -7.12 7.89 -7.09
C VAL A 60 -8.22 7.32 -6.19
N TYR A 61 -7.87 6.87 -4.99
CA TYR A 61 -8.78 6.27 -4.03
C TYR A 61 -9.90 7.22 -3.57
N LEU A 62 -9.55 8.48 -3.28
CA LEU A 62 -10.49 9.53 -2.87
C LEU A 62 -11.42 9.95 -4.02
N SER A 63 -11.00 9.74 -5.26
CA SER A 63 -11.79 10.10 -6.43
C SER A 63 -13.00 9.19 -6.67
N ARG A 64 -13.05 8.00 -6.03
CA ARG A 64 -14.07 6.95 -6.28
C ARG A 64 -15.53 7.42 -6.25
N PRO A 65 -15.98 8.29 -5.33
CA PRO A 65 -17.39 8.69 -5.31
C PRO A 65 -17.76 9.69 -6.42
N TYR A 66 -16.79 10.20 -7.16
CA TYR A 66 -17.01 11.24 -8.16
C TYR A 66 -17.02 10.64 -9.58
N ALA A 67 -17.77 11.28 -10.48
CA ALA A 67 -17.91 10.84 -11.87
C ALA A 67 -16.56 10.75 -12.63
N TRP A 68 -15.58 11.56 -12.23
CA TRP A 68 -14.25 11.60 -12.85
C TRP A 68 -13.33 10.45 -12.44
N TYR A 69 -13.72 9.57 -11.49
CA TYR A 69 -12.93 8.39 -11.10
C TYR A 69 -12.44 7.58 -12.30
N ARG A 70 -13.27 7.43 -13.34
CA ARG A 70 -12.94 6.69 -14.58
C ARG A 70 -11.72 7.25 -15.33
N PHE A 71 -11.38 8.51 -15.09
CA PHE A 71 -10.24 9.21 -15.68
C PHE A 71 -9.11 9.45 -14.67
N SER A 72 -9.26 8.99 -13.42
CA SER A 72 -8.26 9.21 -12.36
C SER A 72 -6.90 8.56 -12.65
N TRP A 73 -6.86 7.53 -13.52
CA TRP A 73 -5.63 6.92 -14.02
C TRP A 73 -4.73 7.88 -14.80
N LEU A 74 -5.27 9.00 -15.31
CA LEU A 74 -4.48 10.05 -15.95
C LEU A 74 -3.63 10.83 -14.95
N VAL A 75 -4.01 10.86 -13.66
CA VAL A 75 -3.30 11.64 -12.65
C VAL A 75 -1.89 11.09 -12.38
N PRO A 76 -1.69 9.77 -12.14
CA PRO A 76 -0.36 9.18 -12.07
C PRO A 76 0.49 9.47 -13.31
N LEU A 77 -0.07 9.35 -14.52
CA LEU A 77 0.66 9.60 -15.77
C LEU A 77 1.10 11.06 -15.89
N ALA A 78 0.20 12.01 -15.65
CA ALA A 78 0.51 13.44 -15.67
C ALA A 78 1.58 13.80 -14.62
N THR A 79 1.53 13.15 -13.46
CA THR A 79 2.50 13.37 -12.38
C THR A 79 3.88 12.85 -12.74
N ILE A 80 3.97 11.66 -13.35
CA ILE A 80 5.25 11.11 -13.85
C ILE A 80 5.86 12.06 -14.89
N LEU A 81 5.06 12.53 -15.85
CA LEU A 81 5.52 13.48 -16.88
C LEU A 81 5.99 14.81 -16.27
N ALA A 82 5.27 15.32 -15.27
CA ALA A 82 5.66 16.54 -14.57
C ALA A 82 7.00 16.37 -13.82
N ILE A 83 7.14 15.29 -13.05
CA ILE A 83 8.38 14.99 -12.30
C ILE A 83 9.57 14.90 -13.27
N TRP A 84 9.41 14.18 -14.37
CA TRP A 84 10.43 14.06 -15.41
C TRP A 84 10.84 15.42 -16.00
N GLN A 85 9.90 16.35 -16.18
CA GLN A 85 10.18 17.67 -16.74
C GLN A 85 10.81 18.65 -15.74
N PHE A 86 10.50 18.51 -14.44
CA PHE A 86 10.91 19.48 -13.42
C PHE A 86 12.15 19.04 -12.64
N ASN A 87 12.09 17.88 -11.99
CA ASN A 87 13.17 17.31 -11.20
C ASN A 87 12.80 15.87 -10.85
N ASP A 88 13.61 14.91 -11.26
CA ASP A 88 13.39 13.49 -10.98
C ASP A 88 14.39 12.88 -9.98
N SER A 89 15.21 13.74 -9.35
CA SER A 89 16.10 13.36 -8.25
C SER A 89 15.31 13.06 -6.98
N ALA A 90 15.38 11.82 -6.48
CA ALA A 90 14.69 11.46 -5.24
C ALA A 90 15.24 12.23 -4.02
N GLU A 91 16.52 12.60 -4.04
CA GLU A 91 17.15 13.32 -2.93
C GLU A 91 16.49 14.66 -2.67
N PHE A 92 16.19 15.41 -3.74
CA PHE A 92 15.50 16.68 -3.66
C PHE A 92 14.17 16.60 -2.88
N TYR A 93 13.38 15.55 -3.13
CA TYR A 93 12.07 15.39 -2.47
C TYR A 93 12.21 14.87 -1.05
N LEU A 94 13.11 13.92 -0.80
CA LEU A 94 13.31 13.33 0.53
C LEU A 94 13.78 14.37 1.57
N THR A 95 14.52 15.39 1.16
CA THR A 95 14.96 16.48 2.04
C THR A 95 13.98 17.66 2.11
N ASN A 96 12.94 17.69 1.28
CA ASN A 96 12.05 18.85 1.16
C ASN A 96 10.87 18.76 2.14
N PRO A 97 10.74 19.70 3.11
CA PRO A 97 9.61 19.70 4.04
C PRO A 97 8.26 19.83 3.36
N LYS A 98 8.19 20.49 2.19
CA LYS A 98 6.93 20.63 1.44
C LYS A 98 6.43 19.30 0.89
N PHE A 99 7.34 18.41 0.49
CA PHE A 99 7.00 17.06 0.04
C PHE A 99 6.39 16.25 1.17
N TRP A 100 7.04 16.21 2.34
CA TRP A 100 6.52 15.53 3.53
C TRP A 100 5.22 16.15 4.05
N GLY A 101 5.08 17.48 3.97
CA GLY A 101 3.82 18.16 4.29
C GLY A 101 2.69 17.71 3.37
N ALA A 102 2.93 17.58 2.07
CA ALA A 102 1.94 17.07 1.11
C ALA A 102 1.55 15.61 1.39
N GLN A 103 2.54 14.74 1.70
CA GLN A 103 2.31 13.35 2.11
C GLN A 103 1.42 13.28 3.37
N PHE A 104 1.71 14.11 4.37
CA PHE A 104 0.92 14.15 5.60
C PHE A 104 -0.51 14.65 5.36
N ILE A 105 -0.70 15.67 4.53
CA ILE A 105 -2.04 16.15 4.15
C ILE A 105 -2.82 15.04 3.42
N ALA A 106 -2.19 14.34 2.46
CA ALA A 106 -2.82 13.24 1.76
C ALA A 106 -3.26 12.11 2.72
N LEU A 107 -2.42 11.79 3.71
CA LEU A 107 -2.77 10.84 4.78
C LEU A 107 -3.99 11.32 5.59
N LEU A 108 -4.01 12.59 6.01
CA LEU A 108 -5.15 13.15 6.74
C LEU A 108 -6.45 13.10 5.93
N LEU A 109 -6.37 13.41 4.62
CA LEU A 109 -7.51 13.33 3.72
C LEU A 109 -8.00 11.88 3.56
N LEU A 110 -7.09 10.92 3.42
CA LEU A 110 -7.41 9.50 3.33
C LEU A 110 -8.13 9.01 4.59
N CYS A 111 -7.65 9.40 5.77
CA CYS A 111 -8.29 9.08 7.04
C CYS A 111 -9.65 9.77 7.19
N GLY A 112 -9.74 11.04 6.78
CA GLY A 112 -10.92 11.91 6.86
C GLY A 112 -12.10 11.52 5.98
N PHE A 113 -11.90 10.64 5.00
CA PHE A 113 -12.86 10.42 3.93
C PHE A 113 -13.88 9.31 4.23
N PRO A 114 -15.16 9.48 3.84
CA PRO A 114 -15.76 10.68 3.23
C PRO A 114 -16.11 11.77 4.27
N PHE A 115 -16.05 13.04 3.87
CA PHE A 115 -16.36 14.17 4.72
C PHE A 115 -17.87 14.27 4.99
N VAL A 116 -18.32 13.73 6.13
CA VAL A 116 -19.73 13.76 6.54
C VAL A 116 -19.96 14.87 7.56
N LYS A 117 -21.10 15.57 7.46
CA LYS A 117 -21.51 16.61 8.41
C LYS A 117 -21.80 16.08 9.84
N ASN A 118 -22.09 14.79 9.99
CA ASN A 118 -22.37 14.18 11.28
C ASN A 118 -21.04 13.85 11.99
N ASN A 119 -20.75 14.56 13.08
CA ASN A 119 -19.52 14.44 13.84
C ASN A 119 -19.27 13.03 14.40
N GLN A 120 -20.31 12.31 14.83
CA GLN A 120 -20.15 10.95 15.36
C GLN A 120 -19.77 9.97 14.24
N ALA A 121 -20.47 10.06 13.10
CA ALA A 121 -20.17 9.24 11.93
C ALA A 121 -18.80 9.56 11.34
N PHE A 122 -18.42 10.84 11.32
CA PHE A 122 -17.10 11.31 10.89
C PHE A 122 -16.00 10.73 11.79
N THR A 123 -16.09 10.93 13.11
CA THR A 123 -15.10 10.43 14.06
C THR A 123 -14.96 8.91 14.00
N TYR A 124 -16.07 8.17 13.98
CA TYR A 124 -16.04 6.70 13.88
C TYR A 124 -15.30 6.25 12.61
N ARG A 125 -15.65 6.81 11.45
CA ARG A 125 -15.00 6.47 10.17
C ARG A 125 -13.52 6.82 10.15
N ASN A 126 -13.13 7.96 10.70
CA ASN A 126 -11.73 8.37 10.77
C ASN A 126 -10.90 7.37 11.58
N PHE A 127 -11.40 6.97 12.76
CA PHE A 127 -10.76 5.96 13.59
C PHE A 127 -10.69 4.61 12.86
N THR A 128 -11.74 4.21 12.15
CA THR A 128 -11.73 2.96 11.37
C THR A 128 -10.71 3.00 10.22
N ASN A 129 -10.67 4.09 9.44
CA ASN A 129 -9.69 4.24 8.35
C ASN A 129 -8.25 4.25 8.89
N LEU A 130 -7.99 4.98 9.98
CA LEU A 130 -6.69 4.97 10.67
C LEU A 130 -6.32 3.57 11.15
N PHE A 131 -7.29 2.85 11.73
CA PHE A 131 -7.08 1.49 12.18
C PHE A 131 -6.76 0.54 11.01
N HIS A 132 -7.47 0.64 9.88
CA HIS A 132 -7.19 -0.18 8.70
C HIS A 132 -5.82 0.12 8.10
N LEU A 133 -5.42 1.38 8.09
CA LEU A 133 -4.09 1.78 7.65
C LEU A 133 -3.00 1.24 8.59
N ALA A 134 -3.21 1.33 9.90
CA ALA A 134 -2.31 0.73 10.89
C ALA A 134 -2.22 -0.80 10.72
N LEU A 135 -3.34 -1.48 10.48
CA LEU A 135 -3.39 -2.91 10.22
C LEU A 135 -2.65 -3.28 8.91
N ALA A 136 -2.81 -2.48 7.85
CA ALA A 136 -2.10 -2.66 6.59
C ALA A 136 -0.58 -2.53 6.76
N ILE A 137 -0.13 -1.53 7.52
CA ILE A 137 1.29 -1.34 7.86
C ILE A 137 1.81 -2.52 8.71
N ALA A 138 1.03 -2.98 9.70
CA ALA A 138 1.43 -4.11 10.55
C ALA A 138 1.59 -5.41 9.73
N VAL A 139 0.63 -5.71 8.85
CA VAL A 139 0.70 -6.89 7.97
C VAL A 139 1.85 -6.77 6.96
N TRP A 140 2.06 -5.58 6.39
CA TRP A 140 3.23 -5.32 5.55
C TRP A 140 4.54 -5.58 6.31
N GLY A 141 4.68 -5.07 7.53
CA GLY A 141 5.87 -5.30 8.37
C GLY A 141 6.11 -6.79 8.65
N LEU A 142 5.05 -7.56 8.90
CA LEU A 142 5.15 -9.02 9.06
C LEU A 142 5.62 -9.71 7.77
N ILE A 143 5.08 -9.31 6.61
CA ILE A 143 5.49 -9.88 5.31
C ILE A 143 6.94 -9.55 5.01
N VAL A 144 7.37 -8.30 5.22
CA VAL A 144 8.77 -7.90 5.07
C VAL A 144 9.67 -8.71 6.00
N GLY A 145 9.28 -8.90 7.26
CA GLY A 145 10.02 -9.72 8.22
C GLY A 145 10.13 -11.18 7.80
N LEU A 146 9.06 -11.78 7.27
CA LEU A 146 9.06 -13.14 6.75
C LEU A 146 9.96 -13.27 5.51
N VAL A 147 9.86 -12.33 4.56
CA VAL A 147 10.70 -12.31 3.36
C VAL A 147 12.16 -12.17 3.75
N ALA A 148 12.50 -11.26 4.66
CA ALA A 148 13.86 -11.08 5.16
C ALA A 148 14.39 -12.33 5.88
N ALA A 149 13.55 -13.03 6.66
CA ALA A 149 13.93 -14.27 7.33
C ALA A 149 14.20 -15.41 6.33
N ILE A 150 13.37 -15.52 5.28
CA ILE A 150 13.57 -16.49 4.19
C ILE A 150 14.88 -16.17 3.45
N GLU A 151 15.08 -14.90 3.12
CA GLU A 151 16.28 -14.44 2.41
C GLU A 151 17.55 -14.73 3.23
N ALA A 152 17.56 -14.39 4.52
CA ALA A 152 18.66 -14.70 5.44
C ALA A 152 18.91 -16.22 5.55
N SER A 153 17.84 -17.02 5.56
CA SER A 153 17.94 -18.48 5.59
C SER A 153 18.58 -19.02 4.31
N ILE A 154 18.21 -18.49 3.14
CA ILE A 154 18.82 -18.86 1.85
C ILE A 154 20.31 -18.48 1.83
N ARG A 155 20.65 -17.25 2.24
CA ARG A 155 22.05 -16.80 2.33
C ARG A 155 22.87 -17.74 3.22
N ALA A 156 22.33 -18.12 4.39
CA ALA A 156 22.99 -19.00 5.33
C ALA A 156 23.13 -20.46 4.83
N LEU A 157 22.08 -21.01 4.21
CA LEU A 157 22.04 -22.42 3.81
C LEU A 157 22.84 -22.69 2.52
N PHE A 158 22.81 -21.75 1.58
CA PHE A 158 23.43 -21.91 0.26
C PHE A 158 24.71 -21.09 0.08
N ASN A 159 25.11 -20.30 1.07
CA ASN A 159 26.28 -19.41 1.02
C ASN A 159 26.27 -18.48 -0.21
N VAL A 160 25.09 -17.95 -0.54
CA VAL A 160 24.86 -17.02 -1.65
C VAL A 160 24.70 -15.60 -1.10
N ASN A 161 25.30 -14.62 -1.78
CA ASN A 161 25.07 -13.20 -1.51
C ASN A 161 24.21 -12.61 -2.62
N PHE A 162 23.01 -12.14 -2.27
CA PHE A 162 22.19 -11.37 -3.20
C PHE A 162 22.80 -10.00 -3.46
N SER A 163 22.56 -9.46 -4.65
CA SER A 163 23.03 -8.13 -5.01
C SER A 163 22.20 -7.04 -4.32
N ARG A 164 22.81 -5.87 -4.06
CA ARG A 164 22.09 -4.70 -3.54
C ARG A 164 20.90 -4.32 -4.41
N SER A 165 21.02 -4.49 -5.72
CA SER A 165 19.92 -4.24 -6.66
C SER A 165 18.76 -5.21 -6.45
N PHE A 166 19.04 -6.50 -6.25
CA PHE A 166 18.01 -7.49 -5.94
C PHE A 166 17.25 -7.13 -4.65
N ASP A 167 17.98 -6.82 -3.59
CA ASP A 167 17.39 -6.40 -2.31
C ASP A 167 16.55 -5.12 -2.51
N GLY A 168 17.09 -4.13 -3.23
CA GLY A 168 16.42 -2.89 -3.59
C GLY A 168 15.07 -3.14 -4.27
N HIS A 169 15.04 -3.94 -5.34
CA HIS A 169 13.80 -4.29 -6.04
C HIS A 169 12.82 -5.05 -5.15
N LEU A 170 13.30 -6.04 -4.41
CA LEU A 170 12.46 -6.90 -3.57
C LEU A 170 11.74 -6.08 -2.49
N TYR A 171 12.48 -5.31 -1.70
CA TYR A 171 11.91 -4.54 -0.59
C TYR A 171 11.07 -3.35 -1.06
N SER A 172 11.49 -2.65 -2.12
CA SER A 172 10.69 -1.55 -2.70
C SER A 172 9.37 -2.06 -3.31
N SER A 173 9.38 -3.22 -3.96
CA SER A 173 8.15 -3.86 -4.46
C SER A 173 7.19 -4.18 -3.33
N LEU A 174 7.68 -4.67 -2.19
CA LEU A 174 6.84 -4.95 -1.02
C LEU A 174 6.23 -3.67 -0.44
N VAL A 175 6.98 -2.57 -0.41
CA VAL A 175 6.51 -1.25 0.06
C VAL A 175 5.43 -0.69 -0.86
N ILE A 176 5.58 -0.83 -2.17
CA ILE A 176 4.62 -0.33 -3.16
C ILE A 176 3.37 -1.21 -3.22
N LEU A 177 3.53 -2.53 -3.10
CA LEU A 177 2.44 -3.48 -3.29
C LEU A 177 1.58 -3.63 -2.03
N CYS A 178 2.20 -3.94 -0.89
CA CYS A 178 1.49 -4.51 0.24
C CYS A 178 0.62 -3.50 0.99
N PRO A 179 1.12 -2.33 1.45
CA PRO A 179 0.32 -1.37 2.20
C PRO A 179 -0.97 -0.94 1.48
N PRO A 180 -0.95 -0.46 0.22
CA PRO A 180 -2.18 -0.02 -0.45
C PRO A 180 -3.12 -1.19 -0.72
N LEU A 181 -2.60 -2.37 -1.10
CA LEU A 181 -3.44 -3.57 -1.32
C LEU A 181 -4.16 -4.01 -0.04
N PHE A 182 -3.46 -4.13 1.08
CA PHE A 182 -4.08 -4.54 2.34
C PHE A 182 -5.04 -3.49 2.87
N PHE A 183 -4.74 -2.21 2.69
CA PHE A 183 -5.69 -1.14 2.99
C PHE A 183 -7.01 -1.32 2.24
N LEU A 184 -6.98 -1.60 0.93
CA LEU A 184 -8.18 -1.88 0.13
C LEU A 184 -8.94 -3.12 0.64
N VAL A 185 -8.23 -4.21 0.96
CA VAL A 185 -8.84 -5.45 1.49
C VAL A 185 -9.56 -5.20 2.81
N PHE A 186 -8.94 -4.44 3.72
CA PHE A 186 -9.54 -4.12 5.02
C PHE A 186 -10.71 -3.16 4.90
N GLN A 187 -10.63 -2.18 4.01
CA GLN A 187 -11.73 -1.27 3.74
C GLN A 187 -12.97 -2.01 3.22
N GLN A 188 -12.79 -2.99 2.33
CA GLN A 188 -13.90 -3.75 1.77
C GLN A 188 -14.61 -4.63 2.80
N ARG A 189 -13.92 -5.06 3.86
CA ARG A 189 -14.57 -5.79 4.97
C ARG A 189 -15.60 -4.93 5.70
N GLN A 190 -15.39 -3.62 5.79
CA GLN A 190 -16.30 -2.71 6.49
C GLN A 190 -17.64 -2.56 5.75
N SER A 191 -17.67 -2.58 4.41
CA SER A 191 -18.93 -2.44 3.67
C SER A 191 -19.88 -3.63 3.87
N ASN A 192 -19.34 -4.77 4.32
CA ASN A 192 -20.08 -6.03 4.43
C ASN A 192 -20.39 -6.43 5.88
N THR A 193 -19.91 -5.71 6.90
CA THR A 193 -20.14 -6.07 8.31
C THR A 193 -19.99 -4.86 9.23
N GLU A 194 -20.96 -4.62 10.11
CA GLU A 194 -20.76 -3.76 11.29
C GLU A 194 -19.61 -4.36 12.12
N MET A 195 -18.42 -3.77 12.03
CA MET A 195 -17.21 -4.30 12.67
C MET A 195 -17.26 -4.09 14.18
N THR A 196 -17.24 -5.20 14.93
CA THR A 196 -16.87 -5.22 16.36
C THR A 196 -15.37 -5.49 16.52
N VAL A 197 -14.73 -4.73 17.41
CA VAL A 197 -13.28 -4.81 17.73
C VAL A 197 -12.81 -6.24 18.03
N HIS A 198 -13.68 -7.05 18.63
CA HIS A 198 -13.42 -8.43 18.99
C HIS A 198 -13.11 -9.34 17.79
N ARG A 199 -13.82 -9.16 16.66
CA ARG A 199 -13.64 -9.98 15.46
C ARG A 199 -12.31 -9.70 14.75
N ILE A 200 -11.79 -8.49 14.93
CA ILE A 200 -10.53 -8.05 14.32
C ILE A 200 -9.33 -8.60 15.06
N PHE A 201 -9.38 -8.66 16.40
CA PHE A 201 -8.36 -9.31 17.21
C PHE A 201 -8.25 -10.80 16.86
N GLU A 202 -9.38 -11.44 16.59
CA GLU A 202 -9.47 -12.82 16.11
C GLU A 202 -8.81 -13.01 14.73
N ILE A 203 -8.92 -12.04 13.82
CA ILE A 203 -8.26 -12.05 12.51
C ILE A 203 -6.74 -11.87 12.66
N LEU A 204 -6.31 -10.92 13.49
CA LEU A 204 -4.89 -10.66 13.77
C LEU A 204 -4.23 -11.90 14.38
N VAL A 205 -4.88 -12.51 15.38
CA VAL A 205 -4.44 -13.76 16.01
C VAL A 205 -4.46 -14.91 14.99
N ASN A 206 -5.48 -15.04 14.14
CA ASN A 206 -5.51 -16.11 13.13
C ASN A 206 -4.47 -15.93 12.00
N ILE A 207 -4.09 -14.69 11.67
CA ILE A 207 -3.04 -14.40 10.68
C ILE A 207 -1.64 -14.65 11.27
N ILE A 208 -1.44 -14.32 12.55
CA ILE A 208 -0.13 -14.30 13.20
C ILE A 208 0.19 -15.64 13.90
N LEU A 209 -0.77 -16.27 14.57
CA LEU A 209 -0.56 -17.36 15.52
C LEU A 209 -0.98 -18.75 15.01
N ALA A 210 -1.37 -18.91 13.75
CA ALA A 210 -1.74 -20.23 13.22
C ALA A 210 -0.59 -20.91 12.46
N PRO A 211 0.29 -21.64 13.14
CA PRO A 211 0.72 -22.96 12.71
C PRO A 211 0.00 -24.00 13.59
N ALA A 212 -1.25 -24.35 13.26
CA ALA A 212 -1.95 -25.60 13.59
C ALA A 212 -3.45 -25.51 13.26
#